data_AF-A0A9D1KQZ4-F1
#
_entry.id   AF-A0A9D1KQZ4-F1
#
_cell.length_a   1.000
_cell.length_b   1.000
_cell.length_c   1.000
_cell.angle_alpha   90.00
_cell.angle_beta   90.00
_cell.angle_gamma   90.00
#
_symmetry.space_group_name_H-M   'P 1'
#
loop_
_entity.id
_entity.type
_entity.pdbx_description
1 polymer ?
#
loop_
_entity_poly.entity_id
_entity_poly.type
_entity_poly.pdbx_seq_one_letter_code
_entity_poly.pdbx_strand_id
1 'polypeptide(L)'
;MKNQKGLFRLYLKSEPSTRADRILYVVTIIISVILLVAGYRFAVRDGTVLGQNLGGIQEEEYRARITEVVSSNDIYSQYSDSIAERRTVCYATLLSGPDKGSQILVTQVQDTTTLTLSDPCKPGDKVYVYQQKNEYGEMQWYSSGYIRSDWLALLAVSFILLVLIFGGMKGVRTLVSLALTCLAIFAVLIPMIAAGYNIYLTAIGVCLFTIVMTLALVSGWRIKSLAAGIGCAGGVLIAGLITLVSEYQMRMTGLVDDDSMMLLFINEDHPIDLKGIVFAAIIIGAVGATMDVGMDIASSLTELYNQNSDIRALELMRSGFTIGRDIMGTMSNTLVLAYIGSGLHVTLLFMTYYDDLEKVLSIEMITGEVLQALAGSIGIVFTIPVTTFATVFLYYITRKRRRHRLAKMAASAENTLPNISEEPAPTEIQTDTPSETTTKPEAQTASPAPQRILRSPDEVPFLRNAAAQEKENTPQK
;
A
#
# COMPACT_ATOMS: atom_id res chain seq x y z
N MET A 1 -38.25 10.64 0.81
CA MET A 1 -37.50 10.24 2.04
C MET A 1 -37.56 8.74 2.41
N LYS A 2 -38.01 7.82 1.53
CA LYS A 2 -37.96 6.35 1.79
C LYS A 2 -36.66 5.67 1.29
N ASN A 3 -35.87 6.33 0.42
CA ASN A 3 -34.67 5.75 -0.20
C ASN A 3 -33.34 5.91 0.57
N GLN A 4 -33.24 6.79 1.58
CA GLN A 4 -32.01 6.90 2.38
C GLN A 4 -31.88 5.85 3.50
N LYS A 5 -32.96 5.12 3.81
CA LYS A 5 -32.95 4.08 4.85
C LYS A 5 -32.35 2.75 4.39
N GLY A 6 -32.20 2.53 3.08
CA GLY A 6 -31.55 1.35 2.51
C GLY A 6 -30.02 1.41 2.58
N LEU A 7 -29.44 2.59 2.34
CA LEU A 7 -27.99 2.80 2.33
C LEU A 7 -27.36 2.62 3.73
N PHE A 8 -28.05 3.08 4.77
CA PHE A 8 -27.58 2.97 6.16
C PHE A 8 -27.79 1.58 6.77
N ARG A 9 -28.68 0.75 6.20
CA ARG A 9 -28.94 -0.63 6.67
C ARG A 9 -27.83 -1.60 6.29
N LEU A 10 -26.98 -1.23 5.33
CA LEU A 10 -25.79 -1.99 4.95
C LEU A 10 -24.62 -1.86 5.92
N TYR A 11 -24.68 -0.91 6.86
CA TYR A 11 -23.54 -0.53 7.69
C TYR A 11 -23.27 -1.49 8.87
N LEU A 12 -24.09 -2.54 9.06
CA LEU A 12 -24.21 -3.24 10.34
C LEU A 12 -24.50 -4.75 10.23
N LYS A 13 -23.84 -5.48 9.31
CA LYS A 13 -23.82 -6.94 9.38
C LYS A 13 -22.40 -7.49 9.46
N SER A 14 -22.14 -8.24 10.53
CA SER A 14 -20.88 -8.93 10.83
C SER A 14 -20.66 -10.20 9.97
N GLU A 15 -21.52 -10.49 9.00
CA GLU A 15 -21.41 -11.65 8.09
C GLU A 15 -21.75 -11.26 6.64
N PRO A 16 -21.18 -11.94 5.63
CA PRO A 16 -21.19 -11.49 4.24
C PRO A 16 -22.61 -11.44 3.69
N SER A 17 -23.08 -10.25 3.30
CA SER A 17 -24.34 -10.09 2.58
C SER A 17 -24.02 -9.99 1.10
N THR A 18 -24.07 -11.14 0.43
CA THR A 18 -23.44 -11.44 -0.86
C THR A 18 -23.88 -10.56 -2.03
N ARG A 19 -24.97 -9.80 -1.97
CA ARG A 19 -25.35 -8.85 -3.06
C ARG A 19 -24.93 -7.42 -2.76
N ALA A 20 -25.12 -6.98 -1.53
CA ALA A 20 -24.93 -5.59 -1.19
C ALA A 20 -23.45 -5.22 -1.10
N ASP A 21 -22.60 -6.14 -0.62
CA ASP A 21 -21.14 -5.99 -0.64
C ASP A 21 -20.59 -5.97 -2.08
N ARG A 22 -21.19 -6.75 -3.00
CA ARG A 22 -20.82 -6.73 -4.43
C ARG A 22 -21.22 -5.41 -5.09
N ILE A 23 -22.41 -4.88 -4.79
CA ILE A 23 -22.85 -3.57 -5.29
C ILE A 23 -21.92 -2.48 -4.78
N LEU A 24 -21.61 -2.45 -3.48
CA LEU A 24 -20.68 -1.47 -2.93
C LEU A 24 -19.29 -1.56 -3.55
N TYR A 25 -18.79 -2.78 -3.78
CA TYR A 25 -17.51 -2.98 -4.45
C TYR A 25 -17.50 -2.38 -5.86
N VAL A 26 -18.52 -2.68 -6.68
CA VAL A 26 -18.65 -2.12 -8.03
C VAL A 26 -18.81 -0.60 -8.01
N VAL A 27 -19.63 -0.08 -7.09
CA VAL A 27 -19.81 1.37 -6.91
C VAL A 27 -18.49 2.04 -6.51
N THR A 28 -17.70 1.41 -5.65
CA THR A 28 -16.39 1.94 -5.23
C THR A 28 -15.45 2.01 -6.43
N ILE A 29 -15.37 0.96 -7.25
CA ILE A 29 -14.56 0.98 -8.49
C ILE A 29 -15.03 2.09 -9.42
N ILE A 30 -16.34 2.21 -9.67
CA ILE A 30 -16.87 3.23 -10.57
C ILE A 30 -16.53 4.64 -10.05
N ILE A 31 -16.73 4.91 -8.76
CA ILE A 31 -16.39 6.20 -8.16
C ILE A 31 -14.88 6.46 -8.24
N SER A 32 -14.04 5.46 -7.94
CA SER A 32 -12.59 5.58 -8.04
C SER A 32 -12.14 5.87 -9.47
N VAL A 33 -12.70 5.19 -10.46
CA VAL A 33 -12.40 5.45 -11.88
C VAL A 33 -12.87 6.84 -12.29
N ILE A 34 -14.05 7.27 -11.87
CA ILE A 34 -14.54 8.63 -12.15
C ILE A 34 -13.62 9.68 -11.53
N LEU A 35 -13.20 9.49 -10.28
CA LEU A 35 -12.28 10.40 -9.60
C LEU A 35 -10.90 10.42 -10.26
N LEU A 36 -10.38 9.27 -10.69
CA LEU A 36 -9.12 9.19 -11.43
C LEU A 36 -9.21 9.88 -12.79
N VAL A 37 -10.29 9.65 -13.55
CA VAL A 37 -10.52 10.31 -14.84
C VAL A 37 -10.70 11.82 -14.65
N ALA A 38 -11.47 12.25 -13.64
CA ALA A 38 -11.63 13.66 -13.32
C ALA A 38 -10.30 14.29 -12.89
N GLY A 39 -9.51 13.60 -12.06
CA GLY A 39 -8.18 14.03 -11.63
C GLY A 39 -7.20 14.15 -12.80
N TYR A 40 -7.15 13.16 -13.69
CA TYR A 40 -6.35 13.21 -14.92
C TYR A 40 -6.78 14.36 -15.83
N ARG A 41 -8.09 14.51 -16.07
CA ARG A 41 -8.63 15.61 -16.89
C ARG A 41 -8.34 16.97 -16.29
N PHE A 42 -8.36 17.09 -14.96
CA PHE A 42 -8.01 18.31 -14.26
C PHE A 42 -6.51 18.62 -14.40
N ALA A 43 -5.66 17.62 -14.18
CA ALA A 43 -4.20 17.75 -14.30
C ALA A 43 -3.75 18.12 -15.72
N VAL A 44 -4.43 17.60 -16.74
CA VAL A 44 -4.10 17.78 -18.16
C VAL A 44 -4.82 18.99 -18.78
N ARG A 45 -5.61 19.75 -18.01
CA ARG A 45 -6.47 20.81 -18.54
C ARG A 45 -5.70 21.89 -19.32
N ASP A 46 -4.48 22.19 -18.90
CA ASP A 46 -3.62 23.21 -19.52
C ASP A 46 -2.68 22.65 -20.59
N GLY A 47 -2.88 21.38 -21.00
CA GLY A 47 -2.12 20.74 -22.09
C GLY A 47 -0.73 20.23 -21.70
N THR A 48 -0.29 20.44 -20.46
CA THR A 48 0.96 19.91 -19.89
C THR A 48 0.77 18.46 -19.43
N VAL A 49 0.60 17.55 -20.37
CA VAL A 49 0.77 16.11 -20.10
C VAL A 49 2.26 15.84 -20.06
N LEU A 50 2.82 15.48 -18.89
CA LEU A 50 4.16 14.87 -18.80
C LEU A 50 5.25 15.64 -19.57
N GLY A 51 5.20 16.97 -19.54
CA GLY A 51 6.20 17.79 -20.25
C GLY A 51 6.25 17.59 -21.78
N GLN A 52 5.23 17.05 -22.43
CA GLN A 52 5.25 16.81 -23.88
C GLN A 52 5.42 18.08 -24.72
N ASN A 53 5.20 19.26 -24.13
CA ASN A 53 5.44 20.56 -24.77
C ASN A 53 6.75 21.23 -24.31
N LEU A 54 7.61 20.56 -23.53
CA LEU A 54 8.84 21.15 -22.94
C LEU A 54 10.08 20.99 -23.83
N GLY A 55 9.90 20.91 -25.16
CA GLY A 55 11.02 21.07 -26.10
C GLY A 55 12.07 19.95 -26.11
N GLY A 56 11.84 18.82 -25.45
CA GLY A 56 12.66 17.63 -25.64
C GLY A 56 12.58 17.18 -27.11
N ILE A 57 13.73 16.93 -27.74
CA ILE A 57 13.78 16.33 -29.08
C ILE A 57 13.12 14.95 -28.95
N GLN A 58 11.86 14.85 -29.37
CA GLN A 58 11.16 13.57 -29.40
C GLN A 58 11.69 12.81 -30.61
N GLU A 59 12.86 12.21 -30.47
CA GLU A 59 13.35 11.25 -31.45
C GLU A 59 12.38 10.06 -31.39
N GLU A 60 11.70 9.79 -32.50
CA GLU A 60 10.81 8.63 -32.58
C GLU A 60 11.66 7.36 -32.41
N GLU A 61 11.52 6.72 -31.26
CA GLU A 61 12.18 5.45 -31.00
C GLU A 61 11.37 4.28 -31.57
N TYR A 62 12.07 3.37 -32.22
CA TYR A 62 11.54 2.17 -32.83
C TYR A 62 12.16 0.93 -32.20
N ARG A 63 11.43 -0.18 -32.17
CA ARG A 63 11.93 -1.47 -31.70
C ARG A 63 12.62 -2.17 -32.85
N ALA A 64 13.83 -2.68 -32.62
CA ALA A 64 14.56 -3.50 -33.58
C ALA A 64 15.10 -4.78 -32.93
N ARG A 65 15.34 -5.80 -33.75
CA ARG A 65 16.05 -7.02 -33.35
C ARG A 65 17.37 -7.10 -34.07
N ILE A 66 18.47 -7.23 -33.33
CA ILE A 66 19.81 -7.42 -33.89
C ILE A 66 19.86 -8.78 -34.60
N THR A 67 20.23 -8.78 -35.87
CA THR A 67 20.39 -10.00 -36.68
C THR A 67 21.83 -10.43 -36.76
N GLU A 68 22.75 -9.47 -36.95
CA GLU A 68 24.16 -9.74 -37.15
C GLU A 68 25.00 -8.56 -36.68
N VAL A 69 26.17 -8.86 -36.10
CA VAL A 69 27.16 -7.85 -35.71
C VAL A 69 28.18 -7.76 -36.84
N VAL A 70 28.31 -6.57 -37.44
CA VAL A 70 29.21 -6.33 -38.58
C VAL A 70 30.62 -6.05 -38.09
N SER A 71 30.76 -5.15 -37.12
CA SER A 71 32.07 -4.76 -36.58
C SER A 71 31.91 -4.17 -35.18
N SER A 72 32.89 -4.38 -34.32
CA SER A 72 33.02 -3.68 -33.03
C SER A 72 34.41 -3.09 -32.95
N ASN A 73 34.49 -1.76 -32.89
CA ASN A 73 35.75 -1.03 -32.83
C ASN A 73 35.86 -0.28 -31.51
N ASP A 74 36.99 -0.45 -30.84
CA ASP A 74 37.34 0.25 -29.62
C ASP A 74 38.24 1.44 -29.96
N ILE A 75 37.79 2.62 -29.57
CA ILE A 75 38.49 3.89 -29.72
C ILE A 75 39.12 4.19 -28.36
N TYR A 76 40.45 4.24 -28.32
CA TYR A 76 41.21 4.48 -27.09
C TYR A 76 41.34 5.98 -26.82
N SER A 77 41.38 6.34 -25.54
CA SER A 77 41.63 7.72 -25.10
C SER A 77 43.01 8.20 -25.56
N GLN A 78 43.12 9.48 -25.92
CA GLN A 78 44.40 10.09 -26.29
C GLN A 78 45.34 10.27 -25.09
N TYR A 79 44.80 10.21 -23.87
CA TYR A 79 45.50 10.50 -22.63
C TYR A 79 45.68 9.29 -21.70
N SER A 80 45.02 8.16 -21.99
CA SER A 80 45.06 6.93 -21.21
C SER A 80 44.88 5.71 -22.10
N ASP A 81 45.45 4.56 -21.71
CA ASP A 81 45.26 3.27 -22.41
C ASP A 81 43.86 2.66 -22.14
N SER A 82 42.90 3.49 -21.75
CA SER A 82 41.51 3.09 -21.51
C SER A 82 40.70 3.30 -22.78
N ILE A 83 39.75 2.38 -23.03
CA ILE A 83 38.76 2.52 -24.09
C ILE A 83 37.94 3.78 -23.77
N ALA A 84 38.01 4.78 -24.64
CA ALA A 84 37.21 5.99 -24.55
C ALA A 84 35.80 5.73 -25.10
N GLU A 85 35.71 5.08 -26.25
CA GLU A 85 34.45 4.83 -26.93
C GLU A 85 34.49 3.47 -27.63
N ARG A 86 33.41 2.69 -27.55
CA ARG A 86 33.21 1.48 -28.33
C ARG A 86 32.05 1.69 -29.30
N ARG A 87 32.34 1.55 -30.60
CA ARG A 87 31.33 1.59 -31.67
C ARG A 87 31.08 0.20 -32.21
N THR A 88 29.87 -0.30 -32.01
CA THR A 88 29.44 -1.59 -32.54
C THR A 88 28.38 -1.37 -33.62
N VAL A 89 28.69 -1.76 -34.85
CA VAL A 89 27.79 -1.65 -36.00
C VAL A 89 27.11 -3.00 -36.22
N CYS A 90 25.78 -3.01 -36.25
CA CYS A 90 24.97 -4.21 -36.37
C CYS A 90 23.90 -4.05 -37.44
N TYR A 91 23.57 -5.14 -38.15
CA TYR A 91 22.30 -5.22 -38.86
C TYR A 91 21.19 -5.53 -37.86
N ALA A 92 20.07 -4.83 -37.99
CA ALA A 92 18.88 -5.04 -37.19
C ALA A 92 17.63 -5.05 -38.07
N THR A 93 16.64 -5.85 -37.69
CA THR A 93 15.31 -5.86 -38.33
C THR A 93 14.33 -5.03 -37.51
N LEU A 94 13.66 -4.05 -38.12
CA LEU A 94 12.65 -3.24 -37.45
C LEU A 94 11.42 -4.08 -37.07
N LEU A 95 11.02 -4.02 -35.80
CA LEU A 95 9.85 -4.70 -35.23
C LEU A 95 8.64 -3.76 -35.11
N SER A 96 8.85 -2.44 -35.07
CA SER A 96 7.82 -1.41 -35.03
C SER A 96 8.20 -0.22 -35.92
N GLY A 97 7.20 0.58 -36.30
CA GLY A 97 7.38 1.74 -37.18
C GLY A 97 6.84 1.54 -38.59
N PRO A 98 6.91 2.58 -39.43
CA PRO A 98 6.41 2.55 -40.80
C PRO A 98 7.11 1.48 -41.66
N ASP A 99 8.41 1.25 -41.43
CA ASP A 99 9.22 0.31 -42.20
C ASP A 99 9.43 -1.04 -41.49
N LYS A 100 8.39 -1.53 -40.80
CA LYS A 100 8.44 -2.79 -40.06
C LYS A 100 8.86 -3.96 -40.97
N GLY A 101 9.86 -4.72 -40.53
CA GLY A 101 10.42 -5.87 -41.25
C GLY A 101 11.59 -5.52 -42.17
N SER A 102 11.90 -4.24 -42.37
CA SER A 102 13.10 -3.83 -43.10
C SER A 102 14.37 -4.07 -42.26
N GLN A 103 15.49 -4.32 -42.96
CA GLN A 103 16.81 -4.37 -42.34
C GLN A 103 17.42 -2.96 -42.36
N ILE A 104 17.95 -2.56 -41.22
CA ILE A 104 18.62 -1.29 -41.00
C ILE A 104 20.01 -1.54 -40.41
N LEU A 105 20.93 -0.62 -40.70
CA LEU A 105 22.26 -0.63 -40.12
C LEU A 105 22.25 0.29 -38.88
N VAL A 106 22.44 -0.31 -37.71
CA VAL A 106 22.37 0.36 -36.40
C VAL A 106 23.77 0.46 -35.81
N THR A 107 24.11 1.65 -35.33
CA THR A 107 25.35 1.87 -34.59
C THR A 107 25.05 2.00 -33.11
N GLN A 108 25.60 1.09 -32.31
CA GLN A 108 25.67 1.24 -30.87
C GLN A 108 26.94 2.02 -30.53
N VAL A 109 26.78 3.16 -29.88
CA VAL A 109 27.88 3.97 -29.35
C VAL A 109 27.89 3.81 -27.84
N GLN A 110 29.02 3.39 -27.29
CA GLN A 110 29.25 3.28 -25.85
C GLN A 110 30.44 4.17 -25.51
N ASP A 111 30.21 5.24 -24.77
CA ASP A 111 31.28 6.16 -24.38
C ASP A 111 31.41 6.17 -22.85
N THR A 112 32.64 6.37 -22.38
CA THR A 112 33.00 6.60 -20.98
C THR A 112 32.22 7.79 -20.40
N THR A 113 31.86 8.78 -21.23
CA THR A 113 31.00 9.91 -20.84
C THR A 113 29.59 9.49 -20.43
N THR A 114 29.06 8.44 -21.06
CA THR A 114 27.74 7.86 -20.70
C THR A 114 27.83 6.87 -19.54
N LEU A 115 29.03 6.61 -18.98
CA LEU A 115 29.29 5.61 -17.94
C LEU A 115 28.76 4.20 -18.26
N THR A 116 28.42 3.92 -19.52
CA THR A 116 27.84 2.65 -19.97
C THR A 116 28.79 1.89 -20.88
N LEU A 117 29.77 1.22 -20.30
CA LEU A 117 30.44 0.10 -20.96
C LEU A 117 29.55 -1.15 -20.87
N SER A 118 28.37 -1.07 -21.47
CA SER A 118 27.45 -2.21 -21.55
C SER A 118 28.05 -3.30 -22.43
N ASP A 119 27.58 -4.54 -22.29
CA ASP A 119 27.91 -5.58 -23.28
C ASP A 119 27.52 -5.09 -24.70
N PRO A 120 28.38 -5.30 -25.70
CA PRO A 120 28.03 -5.01 -27.10
C PRO A 120 26.84 -5.84 -27.52
N CYS A 121 26.01 -5.29 -28.41
CA CYS A 121 24.85 -5.97 -28.97
C CYS A 121 25.20 -7.38 -29.48
N LYS A 122 24.41 -8.38 -29.10
CA LYS A 122 24.54 -9.76 -29.59
C LYS A 122 23.40 -10.09 -30.57
N PRO A 123 23.63 -11.00 -31.52
CA PRO A 123 22.56 -11.51 -32.38
C PRO A 123 21.39 -12.05 -31.56
N GLY A 124 20.17 -11.61 -31.87
CA GLY A 124 18.96 -11.96 -31.15
C GLY A 124 18.48 -10.91 -30.14
N ASP A 125 19.33 -9.95 -29.77
CA ASP A 125 18.97 -8.89 -28.83
C ASP A 125 17.88 -7.97 -29.39
N LYS A 126 17.00 -7.50 -28.50
CA LYS A 126 15.95 -6.54 -28.80
C LYS A 126 16.37 -5.19 -28.25
N VAL A 127 16.46 -4.18 -29.11
CA VAL A 127 16.92 -2.82 -28.77
C VAL A 127 15.96 -1.75 -29.28
N TYR A 128 15.95 -0.61 -28.61
CA TYR A 128 15.36 0.62 -29.14
C TYR A 128 16.37 1.31 -30.05
N VAL A 129 15.87 1.80 -31.18
CA VAL A 129 16.66 2.50 -32.19
C VAL A 129 16.00 3.81 -32.54
N TYR A 130 16.80 4.83 -32.79
CA TYR A 130 16.34 6.15 -33.22
C TYR A 130 17.20 6.60 -34.40
N GLN A 131 16.71 7.60 -35.13
CA GLN A 131 17.47 8.22 -36.20
C GLN A 131 18.02 9.56 -35.76
N GLN A 132 19.31 9.76 -35.98
CA GLN A 132 19.97 11.04 -35.76
C GLN A 132 20.88 11.35 -36.94
N LYS A 133 21.07 12.64 -37.23
CA LYS A 133 22.09 13.06 -38.20
C LYS A 133 23.47 12.89 -37.60
N ASN A 134 24.35 12.21 -38.30
CA ASN A 134 25.77 12.15 -37.95
C ASN A 134 26.47 13.50 -38.23
N GLU A 135 27.76 13.60 -37.90
CA GLU A 135 28.59 14.79 -38.12
C GLU A 135 28.68 15.23 -39.60
N TYR A 136 28.39 14.31 -40.54
CA TYR A 136 28.36 14.56 -41.98
C TYR A 136 26.97 14.94 -42.51
N GLY A 137 25.97 15.06 -41.64
CA GLY A 137 24.59 15.41 -41.98
C GLY A 137 23.76 14.26 -42.55
N GLU A 138 24.28 13.03 -42.55
CA GLU A 138 23.59 11.82 -43.00
C GLU A 138 22.74 11.24 -41.87
N MET A 139 21.52 10.79 -42.20
CA MET A 139 20.66 10.11 -41.23
C MET A 139 21.19 8.70 -40.97
N GLN A 140 21.54 8.41 -39.72
CA GLN A 140 21.98 7.08 -39.28
C GLN A 140 21.12 6.59 -38.12
N TRP A 141 21.01 5.27 -38.00
CA TRP A 141 20.30 4.64 -36.89
C TRP A 141 21.26 4.40 -35.74
N TYR A 142 20.86 4.82 -34.55
CA TYR A 142 21.59 4.59 -33.31
C TYR A 142 20.77 3.74 -32.35
N SER A 143 21.45 2.98 -31.49
CA SER A 143 20.80 2.21 -30.43
C SER A 143 20.66 3.05 -29.16
N SER A 144 19.44 3.23 -28.66
CA SER A 144 19.13 3.92 -27.38
C SER A 144 19.24 2.97 -26.17
N GLY A 145 19.04 1.66 -26.37
CA GLY A 145 19.26 0.67 -25.31
C GLY A 145 18.45 -0.61 -25.46
N TYR A 146 18.64 -1.54 -24.53
CA TYR A 146 17.97 -2.85 -24.54
C TYR A 146 16.49 -2.77 -24.13
N ILE A 147 15.65 -3.54 -24.83
CA ILE A 147 14.23 -3.71 -24.52
C ILE A 147 14.08 -4.65 -23.32
N ARG A 148 13.83 -4.08 -22.14
CA ARG A 148 13.62 -4.82 -20.89
C ARG A 148 12.15 -5.18 -20.61
N SER A 149 11.22 -4.62 -21.40
CA SER A 149 9.78 -4.76 -21.18
C SER A 149 9.28 -6.20 -21.19
N ASP A 150 9.89 -7.07 -21.99
CA ASP A 150 9.42 -8.45 -22.15
C ASP A 150 9.65 -9.28 -20.88
N TRP A 151 10.83 -9.14 -20.27
CA TRP A 151 11.16 -9.81 -19.01
C TRP A 151 10.38 -9.23 -17.83
N LEU A 152 10.24 -7.90 -17.79
CA LEU A 152 9.40 -7.23 -16.77
C LEU A 152 7.93 -7.67 -16.87
N ALA A 153 7.40 -7.83 -18.09
CA ALA A 153 6.05 -8.35 -18.30
C ALA A 153 5.90 -9.79 -17.80
N LEU A 154 6.90 -10.65 -18.02
CA LEU A 154 6.91 -12.02 -17.49
C LEU A 154 6.88 -12.02 -15.96
N LEU A 155 7.71 -11.20 -15.32
CA LEU A 155 7.71 -11.06 -13.85
C LEU A 155 6.37 -10.54 -13.33
N ALA A 156 5.79 -9.53 -13.99
CA ALA A 156 4.49 -8.98 -13.61
C ALA A 156 3.37 -10.01 -13.74
N VAL A 157 3.32 -10.78 -14.84
CA VAL A 157 2.33 -11.85 -15.04
C VAL A 157 2.51 -12.96 -14.00
N SER A 158 3.75 -13.36 -13.72
CA SER A 158 4.06 -14.35 -12.67
C SER A 158 3.57 -13.89 -11.29
N PHE A 159 3.84 -12.64 -10.93
CA PHE A 159 3.36 -12.03 -9.68
C PHE A 159 1.83 -12.02 -9.61
N ILE A 160 1.14 -11.57 -10.67
CA ILE A 160 -0.31 -11.58 -10.76
C ILE A 160 -0.86 -13.00 -10.56
N LEU A 161 -0.27 -13.98 -11.25
CA LEU A 161 -0.69 -15.38 -11.17
C LEU A 161 -0.54 -15.92 -9.73
N LEU A 162 0.58 -15.66 -9.06
CA LEU A 162 0.80 -16.07 -7.68
C LEU A 162 -0.22 -15.44 -6.73
N VAL A 163 -0.50 -14.14 -6.86
CA VAL A 163 -1.52 -13.47 -6.04
C VAL A 163 -2.92 -14.05 -6.29
N LEU A 164 -3.24 -14.43 -7.52
CA LEU A 164 -4.51 -15.09 -7.85
C LEU A 164 -4.60 -16.52 -7.28
N ILE A 165 -3.52 -17.29 -7.37
CA ILE A 165 -3.45 -18.66 -6.86
C ILE A 165 -3.62 -18.67 -5.33
N PHE A 166 -2.83 -17.87 -4.62
CA PHE A 166 -2.84 -17.87 -3.15
C PHE A 166 -3.95 -17.00 -2.55
N GLY A 167 -4.34 -15.91 -3.22
CA GLY A 167 -5.34 -14.96 -2.73
C GLY A 167 -6.77 -15.24 -3.17
N GLY A 168 -6.99 -16.08 -4.19
CA GLY A 168 -8.31 -16.35 -4.76
C GLY A 168 -9.08 -15.07 -5.12
N MET A 169 -10.36 -15.00 -4.77
CA MET A 169 -11.19 -13.83 -5.07
C MET A 169 -10.80 -12.57 -4.27
N LYS A 170 -10.11 -12.73 -3.13
CA LYS A 170 -9.52 -11.58 -2.42
C LYS A 170 -8.28 -11.07 -3.16
N GLY A 171 -7.48 -11.98 -3.72
CA GLY A 171 -6.34 -11.65 -4.58
C GLY A 171 -6.73 -10.79 -5.78
N VAL A 172 -7.86 -11.09 -6.44
CA VAL A 172 -8.42 -10.24 -7.51
C VAL A 172 -8.67 -8.81 -7.00
N ARG A 173 -9.27 -8.66 -5.82
CA ARG A 173 -9.56 -7.33 -5.25
C ARG A 173 -8.28 -6.56 -4.92
N THR A 174 -7.27 -7.26 -4.40
CA THR A 174 -5.95 -6.69 -4.13
C THR A 174 -5.27 -6.21 -5.41
N LEU A 175 -5.32 -6.99 -6.49
CA LEU A 175 -4.74 -6.60 -7.79
C LEU A 175 -5.46 -5.40 -8.40
N VAL A 176 -6.80 -5.37 -8.38
CA VAL A 176 -7.57 -4.20 -8.83
C VAL A 176 -7.22 -2.98 -7.99
N SER A 177 -7.07 -3.16 -6.67
CA SER A 177 -6.64 -2.09 -5.78
C SER A 177 -5.26 -1.56 -6.14
N LEU A 178 -4.28 -2.45 -6.34
CA LEU A 178 -2.91 -2.09 -6.70
C LEU A 178 -2.86 -1.33 -8.02
N ALA A 179 -3.59 -1.81 -9.05
CA ALA A 179 -3.67 -1.14 -10.34
C ALA A 179 -4.24 0.28 -10.23
N LEU A 180 -5.29 0.47 -9.43
CA LEU A 180 -5.88 1.80 -9.20
C LEU A 180 -4.95 2.70 -8.38
N THR A 181 -4.19 2.17 -7.43
CA THR A 181 -3.15 2.92 -6.71
C THR A 181 -2.05 3.38 -7.67
N CYS A 182 -1.55 2.49 -8.55
CA CYS A 182 -0.58 2.86 -9.58
C CYS A 182 -1.14 3.94 -10.50
N LEU A 183 -2.41 3.83 -10.94
CA LEU A 183 -3.05 4.86 -11.75
C LEU A 183 -3.20 6.19 -11.00
N ALA A 184 -3.47 6.18 -9.69
CA ALA A 184 -3.51 7.41 -8.90
C ALA A 184 -2.14 8.13 -8.87
N ILE A 185 -1.04 7.37 -8.88
CA ILE A 185 0.30 7.96 -8.94
C ILE A 185 0.60 8.43 -10.37
N PHE A 186 0.57 7.55 -11.36
CA PHE A 186 1.02 7.84 -12.72
C PHE A 186 0.06 8.72 -13.52
N ALA A 187 -1.25 8.61 -13.33
CA ALA A 187 -2.24 9.36 -14.10
C ALA A 187 -2.78 10.59 -13.35
N VAL A 188 -2.48 10.77 -12.06
CA VAL A 188 -3.04 11.89 -11.29
C VAL A 188 -1.94 12.68 -10.58
N LEU A 189 -1.13 12.04 -9.74
CA LEU A 189 -0.06 12.75 -9.00
C LEU A 189 1.01 13.32 -9.94
N ILE A 190 1.64 12.48 -10.78
CA ILE A 190 2.75 12.92 -11.65
C ILE A 190 2.29 14.03 -12.61
N PRO A 191 1.15 13.91 -13.32
CA PRO A 191 0.68 14.99 -14.17
C PRO A 191 0.34 16.28 -13.41
N MET A 192 -0.18 16.19 -12.18
CA MET A 192 -0.43 17.41 -11.38
C MET A 192 0.87 18.10 -10.93
N ILE A 193 1.91 17.33 -10.60
CA ILE A 193 3.24 17.90 -10.31
C ILE A 193 3.79 18.58 -11.57
N ALA A 194 3.69 17.93 -12.73
CA ALA A 194 4.14 18.48 -14.01
C ALA A 194 3.37 19.74 -14.43
N ALA A 195 2.09 19.86 -14.05
CA ALA A 195 1.27 21.06 -14.27
C ALA A 195 1.56 22.20 -13.27
N GLY A 196 2.49 22.01 -12.32
CA GLY A 196 2.88 23.06 -11.36
C GLY A 196 1.92 23.26 -10.18
N TYR A 197 1.01 22.31 -9.92
CA TYR A 197 0.16 22.38 -8.74
C TYR A 197 0.98 22.17 -7.45
N ASN A 198 0.44 22.65 -6.32
CA ASN A 198 1.08 22.47 -5.02
C ASN A 198 1.25 20.97 -4.70
N ILE A 199 2.51 20.52 -4.66
CA ILE A 199 2.87 19.11 -4.52
C ILE A 199 2.43 18.56 -3.16
N TYR A 200 2.59 19.34 -2.09
CA TYR A 200 2.21 18.94 -0.72
C TYR A 200 0.73 18.59 -0.63
N LEU A 201 -0.15 19.48 -1.10
CA LEU A 201 -1.60 19.26 -1.07
C LEU A 201 -2.02 18.11 -1.99
N THR A 202 -1.43 18.04 -3.17
CA THR A 202 -1.74 17.01 -4.16
C THR A 202 -1.36 15.62 -3.64
N ALA A 203 -0.16 15.49 -3.08
CA ALA A 203 0.33 14.23 -2.54
C ALA A 203 -0.52 13.77 -1.34
N ILE A 204 -0.87 14.66 -0.40
CA ILE A 204 -1.80 14.35 0.70
C ILE A 204 -3.16 13.89 0.14
N GLY A 205 -3.71 14.61 -0.84
CA GLY A 205 -4.99 14.28 -1.45
C GLY A 205 -5.00 12.89 -2.10
N VAL A 206 -3.94 12.57 -2.88
CA VAL A 206 -3.76 11.26 -3.51
C VAL A 206 -3.58 10.17 -2.46
N CYS A 207 -2.76 10.39 -1.42
CA CYS A 207 -2.59 9.42 -0.33
C CYS A 207 -3.90 9.14 0.43
N LEU A 208 -4.68 10.16 0.77
CA LEU A 208 -5.97 9.96 1.43
C LEU A 208 -6.96 9.22 0.51
N PHE A 209 -6.98 9.56 -0.78
CA PHE A 209 -7.78 8.85 -1.77
C PHE A 209 -7.39 7.37 -1.85
N THR A 210 -6.10 7.06 -1.99
CA THR A 210 -5.62 5.68 -2.10
C THR A 210 -5.93 4.89 -0.83
N ILE A 211 -5.73 5.44 0.37
CA ILE A 211 -6.09 4.80 1.65
C ILE A 211 -7.58 4.41 1.69
N VAL A 212 -8.48 5.34 1.39
CA VAL A 212 -9.92 5.07 1.43
C VAL A 212 -10.29 4.04 0.37
N MET A 213 -9.76 4.20 -0.83
CA MET A 213 -10.04 3.37 -1.99
C MET A 213 -9.56 1.93 -1.79
N THR A 214 -8.34 1.72 -1.33
CA THR A 214 -7.77 0.40 -1.09
C THR A 214 -8.48 -0.34 0.03
N LEU A 215 -8.71 0.31 1.17
CA LEU A 215 -9.39 -0.29 2.32
C LEU A 215 -10.85 -0.64 1.98
N ALA A 216 -11.52 0.19 1.18
CA ALA A 216 -12.86 -0.09 0.70
C ALA A 216 -12.91 -1.30 -0.26
N LEU A 217 -11.93 -1.46 -1.16
CA LEU A 217 -11.90 -2.60 -2.08
C LEU A 217 -11.47 -3.91 -1.41
N VAL A 218 -10.44 -3.87 -0.58
CA VAL A 218 -9.83 -5.06 0.04
C VAL A 218 -10.65 -5.53 1.23
N SER A 219 -10.90 -4.62 2.18
CA SER A 219 -11.54 -4.94 3.47
C SER A 219 -13.05 -4.69 3.48
N GLY A 220 -13.57 -3.98 2.48
CA GLY A 220 -14.98 -3.60 2.39
C GLY A 220 -15.34 -2.42 3.30
N TRP A 221 -16.55 -1.88 3.12
CA TRP A 221 -17.06 -0.78 3.94
C TRP A 221 -17.53 -1.27 5.31
N ARG A 222 -16.58 -1.40 6.24
CA ARG A 222 -16.83 -1.85 7.63
C ARG A 222 -16.23 -0.88 8.64
N ILE A 223 -16.68 -0.98 9.90
CA ILE A 223 -16.14 -0.19 11.02
C ILE A 223 -14.62 -0.37 11.13
N LYS A 224 -14.12 -1.59 10.95
CA LYS A 224 -12.68 -1.88 10.96
C LYS A 224 -11.92 -1.12 9.86
N SER A 225 -12.45 -1.09 8.64
CA SER A 225 -11.82 -0.41 7.52
C SER A 225 -11.84 1.11 7.70
N LEU A 226 -12.91 1.66 8.28
CA LEU A 226 -12.98 3.09 8.62
C LEU A 226 -11.99 3.45 9.72
N ALA A 227 -11.88 2.62 10.77
CA ALA A 227 -10.94 2.83 11.85
C ALA A 227 -9.48 2.76 11.36
N ALA A 228 -9.17 1.77 10.52
CA ALA A 228 -7.89 1.64 9.85
C ALA A 228 -7.60 2.90 9.00
N GLY A 229 -8.55 3.35 8.17
CA GLY A 229 -8.37 4.52 7.33
C GLY A 229 -8.07 5.81 8.10
N ILE A 230 -8.74 6.04 9.23
CA ILE A 230 -8.45 7.18 10.13
C ILE A 230 -7.05 7.05 10.72
N GLY A 231 -6.67 5.84 11.14
CA GLY A 231 -5.33 5.51 11.61
C GLY A 231 -4.24 5.83 10.58
N CYS A 232 -4.40 5.32 9.36
CA CYS A 232 -3.46 5.49 8.26
C CYS A 232 -3.35 6.96 7.86
N ALA A 233 -4.48 7.65 7.73
CA ALA A 233 -4.49 9.08 7.45
C ALA A 233 -3.73 9.87 8.53
N GLY A 234 -3.96 9.55 9.82
CA GLY A 234 -3.23 10.14 10.93
C GLY A 234 -1.72 9.88 10.86
N GLY A 235 -1.32 8.63 10.61
CA GLY A 235 0.09 8.25 10.48
C GLY A 235 0.80 8.93 9.31
N VAL A 236 0.17 8.95 8.14
CA VAL A 236 0.72 9.59 6.93
C VAL A 236 0.83 11.10 7.09
N LEU A 237 -0.16 11.75 7.71
CA LEU A 237 -0.09 13.19 8.01
C LEU A 237 1.02 13.51 9.01
N ILE A 238 1.25 12.65 10.00
CA ILE A 238 2.35 12.82 10.95
C ILE A 238 3.70 12.57 10.27
N ALA A 239 3.83 11.56 9.41
CA ALA A 239 5.04 11.37 8.60
C ALA A 239 5.34 12.62 7.77
N GLY A 240 4.34 13.16 7.07
CA GLY A 240 4.48 14.41 6.34
C GLY A 240 4.85 15.60 7.22
N LEU A 241 4.26 15.74 8.41
CA LEU A 241 4.61 16.79 9.36
C LEU A 241 6.07 16.69 9.81
N ILE A 242 6.55 15.47 10.13
CA ILE A 242 7.94 15.23 10.47
C ILE A 242 8.85 15.60 9.30
N THR A 243 8.49 15.21 8.08
CA THR A 243 9.25 15.58 6.88
C THR A 243 9.36 17.10 6.72
N LEU A 244 8.26 17.86 6.84
CA LEU A 244 8.29 19.33 6.74
C LEU A 244 9.18 19.98 7.81
N VAL A 245 9.11 19.49 9.05
CA VAL A 245 9.94 19.99 10.14
C VAL A 245 11.42 19.66 9.90
N SER A 246 11.71 18.43 9.46
CA SER A 246 13.07 17.98 9.17
C SER A 246 13.67 18.71 7.98
N GLU A 247 12.93 18.89 6.88
CA GLU A 247 13.37 19.66 5.71
C GLU A 247 13.81 21.06 6.11
N TYR A 248 13.05 21.73 6.99
CA TYR A 248 13.40 23.04 7.50
C TYR A 248 14.65 23.03 8.40
N GLN A 249 14.72 22.09 9.36
CA GLN A 249 15.83 22.05 10.33
C GLN A 249 17.15 21.59 9.71
N MET A 250 17.08 20.67 8.76
CA MET A 250 18.25 20.10 8.07
C MET A 250 18.68 20.96 6.88
N ARG A 251 17.90 22.01 6.54
CA ARG A 251 18.15 22.92 5.42
C ARG A 251 18.27 22.18 4.07
N MET A 252 17.43 21.16 3.89
CA MET A 252 17.38 20.38 2.66
C MET A 252 17.08 21.30 1.47
N THR A 253 17.74 21.07 0.34
CA THR A 253 17.46 21.71 -0.95
C THR A 253 16.46 20.91 -1.77
N GLY A 254 16.35 19.60 -1.54
CA GLY A 254 15.58 18.64 -2.32
C GLY A 254 16.41 17.95 -3.42
N LEU A 255 17.71 18.25 -3.53
CA LEU A 255 18.62 17.62 -4.49
C LEU A 255 19.12 16.27 -3.94
N VAL A 256 18.22 15.30 -3.89
CA VAL A 256 18.50 13.96 -3.34
C VAL A 256 19.10 12.98 -4.35
N ASP A 257 19.06 13.31 -5.64
CA ASP A 257 19.62 12.50 -6.72
C ASP A 257 20.03 13.39 -7.91
N ASP A 258 20.87 12.87 -8.80
CA ASP A 258 21.32 13.57 -10.02
C ASP A 258 20.12 13.90 -10.93
N ASP A 259 19.14 13.00 -10.99
CA ASP A 259 17.88 13.20 -11.72
C ASP A 259 17.07 14.40 -11.20
N SER A 260 17.16 14.69 -9.90
CA SER A 260 16.47 15.83 -9.28
C SER A 260 17.01 17.16 -9.82
N MET A 261 18.30 17.20 -10.19
CA MET A 261 18.90 18.37 -10.83
C MET A 261 18.32 18.57 -12.23
N MET A 262 18.09 17.50 -13.00
CA MET A 262 17.49 17.60 -14.33
C MET A 262 16.06 18.15 -14.28
N LEU A 263 15.29 17.84 -13.23
CA LEU A 263 13.93 18.36 -13.05
C LEU A 263 13.87 19.89 -12.94
N LEU A 264 14.95 20.56 -12.51
CA LEU A 264 15.02 22.03 -12.45
C LEU A 264 15.01 22.68 -13.84
N PHE A 265 15.48 21.96 -14.87
CA PHE A 265 15.60 22.46 -16.24
C PHE A 265 14.41 22.10 -17.13
N ILE A 266 13.50 21.27 -16.62
CA ILE A 266 12.32 20.81 -17.37
C ILE A 266 11.36 21.98 -17.62
N ASN A 267 11.08 22.81 -16.61
CA ASN A 267 10.13 23.92 -16.74
C ASN A 267 10.73 25.23 -16.22
N GLU A 268 11.23 26.06 -17.13
CA GLU A 268 11.87 27.35 -16.78
C GLU A 268 10.89 28.37 -16.17
N ASP A 269 9.62 28.35 -16.60
CA ASP A 269 8.61 29.32 -16.14
C ASP A 269 8.07 28.99 -14.73
N HIS A 270 7.98 27.70 -14.41
CA HIS A 270 7.48 27.19 -13.13
C HIS A 270 8.36 26.04 -12.64
N PRO A 271 9.47 26.33 -11.96
CA PRO A 271 10.38 25.30 -11.46
C PRO A 271 9.66 24.39 -10.48
N ILE A 272 9.89 23.08 -10.62
CA ILE A 272 9.28 22.07 -9.76
C ILE A 272 9.93 22.16 -8.37
N ASP A 273 9.10 22.19 -7.32
CA ASP A 273 9.58 22.19 -5.94
C ASP A 273 10.14 20.82 -5.56
N LEU A 274 11.47 20.69 -5.58
CA LEU A 274 12.16 19.45 -5.26
C LEU A 274 11.91 18.99 -3.81
N LYS A 275 11.72 19.92 -2.86
CA LYS A 275 11.36 19.56 -1.48
C LYS A 275 9.98 18.91 -1.44
N GLY A 276 9.05 19.48 -2.22
CA GLY A 276 7.73 18.88 -2.42
C GLY A 276 7.79 17.45 -2.97
N ILE A 277 8.75 17.14 -3.85
CA ILE A 277 8.96 15.77 -4.37
C ILE A 277 9.43 14.84 -3.25
N VAL A 278 10.42 15.24 -2.45
CA VAL A 278 10.89 14.47 -1.30
C VAL A 278 9.75 14.22 -0.31
N PHE A 279 8.96 15.25 0.00
CA PHE A 279 7.76 15.12 0.82
C PHE A 279 6.78 14.09 0.24
N ALA A 280 6.47 14.17 -1.05
CA ALA A 280 5.55 13.25 -1.72
C ALA A 280 6.07 11.80 -1.67
N ALA A 281 7.36 11.58 -1.96
CA ALA A 281 7.99 10.27 -1.92
C ALA A 281 7.88 9.61 -0.53
N ILE A 282 8.18 10.37 0.53
CA ILE A 282 8.11 9.88 1.91
C ILE A 282 6.69 9.50 2.30
N ILE A 283 5.70 10.35 2.04
CA ILE A 283 4.33 10.04 2.46
C ILE A 283 3.73 8.89 1.64
N ILE A 284 4.04 8.78 0.34
CA ILE A 284 3.56 7.67 -0.51
C ILE A 284 4.19 6.36 -0.06
N GLY A 285 5.49 6.36 0.24
CA GLY A 285 6.16 5.20 0.80
C GLY A 285 5.61 4.79 2.16
N ALA A 286 5.21 5.75 3.00
CA ALA A 286 4.58 5.49 4.29
C ALA A 286 3.14 4.94 4.19
N VAL A 287 2.37 5.28 3.15
CA VAL A 287 0.97 4.82 2.98
C VAL A 287 0.88 3.30 2.99
N GLY A 288 1.79 2.60 2.29
CA GLY A 288 1.75 1.13 2.23
C GLY A 288 1.88 0.50 3.61
N ALA A 289 2.95 0.85 4.34
CA ALA A 289 3.21 0.27 5.65
C ALA A 289 2.17 0.69 6.72
N THR A 290 1.67 1.92 6.68
CA THR A 290 0.62 2.37 7.60
C THR A 290 -0.72 1.67 7.35
N MET A 291 -1.02 1.33 6.09
CA MET A 291 -2.24 0.60 5.70
C MET A 291 -2.28 -0.81 6.29
N ASP A 292 -1.17 -1.53 6.21
CA ASP A 292 -1.06 -2.87 6.76
C ASP A 292 -1.22 -2.85 8.29
N VAL A 293 -0.47 -1.97 8.97
CA VAL A 293 -0.53 -1.82 10.44
C VAL A 293 -1.91 -1.38 10.93
N GLY A 294 -2.51 -0.39 10.26
CA GLY A 294 -3.84 0.09 10.59
C GLY A 294 -4.90 -1.00 10.42
N MET A 295 -4.81 -1.80 9.35
CA MET A 295 -5.74 -2.89 9.10
C MET A 295 -5.58 -4.03 10.11
N ASP A 296 -4.35 -4.42 10.44
CA ASP A 296 -4.06 -5.50 11.39
C ASP A 296 -4.59 -5.18 12.79
N ILE A 297 -4.35 -3.97 13.27
CA ILE A 297 -4.85 -3.51 14.58
C ILE A 297 -6.38 -3.43 14.56
N ALA A 298 -6.96 -2.77 13.55
CA ALA A 298 -8.41 -2.60 13.49
C ALA A 298 -9.14 -3.94 13.35
N SER A 299 -8.57 -4.90 12.60
CA SER A 299 -9.14 -6.23 12.44
C SER A 299 -9.04 -7.04 13.74
N SER A 300 -7.89 -7.01 14.41
CA SER A 300 -7.68 -7.74 15.67
C SER A 300 -8.57 -7.22 16.79
N LEU A 301 -8.67 -5.90 16.94
CA LEU A 301 -9.57 -5.27 17.90
C LEU A 301 -11.04 -5.53 17.58
N THR A 302 -11.41 -5.57 16.30
CA THR A 302 -12.76 -5.94 15.87
C THR A 302 -13.10 -7.37 16.27
N GLU A 303 -12.16 -8.30 16.09
CA GLU A 303 -12.37 -9.69 16.46
C GLU A 303 -12.53 -9.84 17.97
N LEU A 304 -11.66 -9.20 18.75
CA LEU A 304 -11.73 -9.20 20.22
C LEU A 304 -13.06 -8.61 20.72
N TYR A 305 -13.53 -7.53 20.10
CA TYR A 305 -14.83 -6.93 20.41
C TYR A 305 -16.01 -7.85 20.03
N ASN A 306 -15.92 -8.57 18.91
CA ASN A 306 -16.97 -9.50 18.49
C ASN A 306 -17.06 -10.71 19.42
N GLN A 307 -15.93 -11.20 19.93
CA GLN A 307 -15.89 -12.30 20.89
C GLN A 307 -16.41 -11.89 22.28
N ASN A 308 -16.06 -10.69 22.74
CA ASN A 308 -16.55 -10.15 24.01
C ASN A 308 -17.10 -8.73 23.84
N SER A 309 -18.38 -8.62 23.48
CA SER A 309 -19.04 -7.33 23.24
C SER A 309 -19.24 -6.46 24.50
N ASP A 310 -19.02 -7.04 25.68
CA ASP A 310 -19.08 -6.37 26.98
C ASP A 310 -17.71 -5.94 27.53
N ILE A 311 -16.62 -6.19 26.79
CA ILE A 311 -15.27 -5.70 27.11
C ILE A 311 -15.30 -4.20 27.46
N ARG A 312 -14.41 -3.76 28.34
CA ARG A 312 -14.29 -2.34 28.73
C ARG A 312 -13.42 -1.58 27.73
N ALA A 313 -13.72 -0.29 27.50
CA ALA A 313 -13.05 0.48 26.44
C ALA A 313 -11.54 0.56 26.66
N LEU A 314 -11.14 0.76 27.93
CA LEU A 314 -9.74 0.81 28.34
C LEU A 314 -9.02 -0.54 28.14
N GLU A 315 -9.72 -1.65 28.32
CA GLU A 315 -9.16 -2.99 28.15
C GLU A 315 -8.94 -3.27 26.66
N LEU A 316 -9.94 -2.95 25.82
CA LEU A 316 -9.82 -3.03 24.37
C LEU A 316 -8.68 -2.13 23.84
N MET A 317 -8.53 -0.92 24.38
CA MET A 317 -7.42 -0.04 24.03
C MET A 317 -6.06 -0.63 24.45
N ARG A 318 -5.95 -1.17 25.67
CA ARG A 318 -4.71 -1.83 26.13
C ARG A 318 -4.31 -2.97 25.21
N SER A 319 -5.26 -3.81 24.81
CA SER A 319 -5.01 -4.87 23.84
C SER A 319 -4.50 -4.32 22.51
N GLY A 320 -5.08 -3.23 22.00
CA GLY A 320 -4.64 -2.58 20.77
C GLY A 320 -3.20 -2.06 20.85
N PHE A 321 -2.82 -1.45 21.97
CA PHE A 321 -1.44 -1.02 22.20
C PHE A 321 -0.45 -2.18 22.33
N THR A 322 -0.85 -3.28 22.98
CA THR A 322 -0.01 -4.48 23.07
C THR A 322 0.24 -5.07 21.69
N ILE A 323 -0.83 -5.29 20.89
CA ILE A 323 -0.72 -5.82 19.52
C ILE A 323 0.13 -4.88 18.65
N GLY A 324 -0.12 -3.58 18.74
CA GLY A 324 0.63 -2.60 17.97
C GLY A 324 2.11 -2.60 18.31
N ARG A 325 2.49 -2.81 19.58
CA ARG A 325 3.89 -2.92 19.99
C ARG A 325 4.60 -4.11 19.35
N ASP A 326 3.90 -5.23 19.20
CA ASP A 326 4.46 -6.45 18.60
C ASP A 326 4.68 -6.27 17.08
N ILE A 327 3.78 -5.56 16.40
CA ILE A 327 3.86 -5.33 14.94
C ILE A 327 4.83 -4.18 14.61
N MET A 328 4.92 -3.15 15.45
CA MET A 328 5.73 -1.95 15.19
C MET A 328 7.19 -2.29 14.85
N GLY A 329 7.80 -3.21 15.60
CA GLY A 329 9.22 -3.55 15.44
C GLY A 329 9.52 -4.21 14.10
N THR A 330 8.67 -5.14 13.67
CA THR A 330 8.86 -5.85 12.40
C THR A 330 8.63 -4.93 11.20
N MET A 331 7.56 -4.13 11.24
CA MET A 331 7.20 -3.22 10.15
C MET A 331 8.19 -2.06 10.01
N SER A 332 8.69 -1.50 11.11
CA SER A 332 9.71 -0.45 11.05
C SER A 332 11.02 -0.98 10.47
N ASN A 333 11.48 -2.16 10.91
CA ASN A 333 12.70 -2.76 10.35
C ASN A 333 12.58 -3.01 8.84
N THR A 334 11.44 -3.56 8.38
CA THR A 334 11.18 -3.76 6.95
C THR A 334 11.25 -2.45 6.18
N LEU A 335 10.66 -1.38 6.71
CA LEU A 335 10.66 -0.08 6.05
C LEU A 335 12.07 0.54 5.98
N VAL A 336 12.82 0.50 7.09
CA VAL A 336 14.19 1.01 7.13
C VAL A 336 15.09 0.25 6.16
N LEU A 337 15.02 -1.09 6.16
CA LEU A 337 15.81 -1.92 5.25
C LEU A 337 15.43 -1.72 3.79
N ALA A 338 14.15 -1.46 3.48
CA ALA A 338 13.70 -1.20 2.11
C ALA A 338 14.33 0.08 1.53
N TYR A 339 14.39 1.16 2.32
CA TYR A 339 14.99 2.43 1.86
C TYR A 339 16.51 2.42 1.87
N ILE A 340 17.14 1.87 2.91
CA ILE A 340 18.61 1.69 2.88
C ILE A 340 19.01 0.77 1.70
N GLY A 341 18.18 -0.24 1.40
CA GLY A 341 18.37 -1.11 0.25
C GLY A 341 18.30 -0.41 -1.09
N SER A 342 17.40 0.57 -1.29
CA SER A 342 17.35 1.37 -2.53
C SER A 342 18.56 2.29 -2.68
N GLY A 343 18.97 2.94 -1.58
CA GLY A 343 20.12 3.85 -1.54
C GLY A 343 21.48 3.18 -1.33
N LEU A 344 21.59 1.84 -1.45
CA LEU A 344 22.80 1.11 -1.08
C LEU A 344 24.01 1.52 -1.94
N HIS A 345 23.81 1.77 -3.22
CA HIS A 345 24.86 2.15 -4.16
C HIS A 345 25.45 3.54 -3.84
N VAL A 346 24.60 4.53 -3.55
CA VAL A 346 25.02 5.86 -3.09
C VAL A 346 25.75 5.78 -1.75
N THR A 347 25.21 4.97 -0.82
CA THR A 347 25.84 4.74 0.49
C THR A 347 27.24 4.13 0.33
N LEU A 348 27.39 3.12 -0.53
CA LEU A 348 28.68 2.48 -0.81
C LEU A 348 29.68 3.46 -1.43
N LEU A 349 29.24 4.27 -2.39
CA LEU A 349 30.06 5.28 -3.03
C LEU A 349 30.65 6.22 -1.97
N PHE A 350 29.80 6.86 -1.17
CA PHE A 350 30.27 7.86 -0.22
C PHE A 350 31.02 7.29 0.99
N MET A 351 30.71 6.06 1.41
CA MET A 351 31.54 5.34 2.40
C MET A 351 32.95 5.03 1.88
N THR A 352 33.14 4.97 0.56
CA THR A 352 34.46 4.78 -0.05
C THR A 352 35.21 6.12 -0.19
N TYR A 353 34.48 7.23 -0.40
CA TYR A 353 35.07 8.57 -0.50
C TYR A 353 35.37 9.23 0.85
N TYR A 354 34.61 8.90 1.89
CA TYR A 354 34.73 9.49 3.22
C TYR A 354 34.91 8.42 4.29
N ASP A 355 35.96 8.56 5.09
CA ASP A 355 36.22 7.67 6.24
C ASP A 355 35.36 8.01 7.48
N ASP A 356 34.70 9.19 7.47
CA ASP A 356 33.95 9.72 8.61
C ASP A 356 32.44 9.60 8.38
N LEU A 357 31.78 8.82 9.23
CA LEU A 357 30.34 8.57 9.17
C LEU A 357 29.52 9.86 9.31
N GLU A 358 29.99 10.83 10.09
CA GLU A 358 29.27 12.11 10.27
C GLU A 358 29.20 12.87 8.94
N LYS A 359 30.28 12.85 8.16
CA LYS A 359 30.31 13.47 6.83
C LYS A 359 29.40 12.73 5.87
N VAL A 360 29.42 11.40 5.88
CA VAL A 360 28.54 10.58 5.03
C VAL A 360 27.07 10.86 5.32
N LEU A 361 26.68 10.91 6.60
CA LEU A 361 25.30 11.21 7.02
C LEU A 361 24.87 12.65 6.73
N SER A 362 25.81 13.57 6.52
CA SER A 362 25.55 14.97 6.18
C SER A 362 25.36 15.19 4.67
N ILE A 363 25.56 14.17 3.84
CA ILE A 363 25.34 14.24 2.39
C ILE A 363 23.84 14.13 2.12
N GLU A 364 23.27 15.14 1.46
CA GLU A 364 21.83 15.28 1.28
C GLU A 364 21.15 14.04 0.68
N MET A 365 21.79 13.33 -0.27
CA MET A 365 21.28 12.09 -0.85
C MET A 365 21.06 10.99 0.21
N ILE A 366 22.05 10.78 1.09
CA ILE A 366 21.99 9.78 2.18
C ILE A 366 21.06 10.28 3.28
N THR A 367 21.15 11.56 3.62
CA THR A 367 20.26 12.21 4.57
C THR A 367 18.79 12.05 4.18
N GLY A 368 18.47 12.17 2.89
CA GLY A 368 17.13 11.98 2.33
C GLY A 368 16.60 10.57 2.55
N GLU A 369 17.39 9.55 2.23
CA GLU A 369 17.04 8.13 2.44
C GLU A 369 16.83 7.80 3.93
N VAL A 370 17.71 8.30 4.80
CA VAL A 370 17.60 8.13 6.26
C VAL A 370 16.36 8.86 6.79
N LEU A 371 16.10 10.08 6.32
CA LEU A 371 14.89 10.83 6.70
C LEU A 371 13.63 10.08 6.26
N GLN A 372 13.61 9.51 5.06
CA GLN A 372 12.49 8.73 4.53
C GLN A 372 12.22 7.49 5.39
N ALA A 373 13.27 6.77 5.78
CA ALA A 373 13.19 5.63 6.68
C ALA A 373 12.66 5.98 8.08
N LEU A 374 13.15 7.07 8.67
CA LEU A 374 12.77 7.51 10.00
C LEU A 374 11.36 8.13 10.04
N ALA A 375 11.06 9.07 9.14
CA ALA A 375 9.77 9.74 9.07
C ALA A 375 8.64 8.74 8.76
N GLY A 376 8.87 7.82 7.82
CA GLY A 376 7.94 6.74 7.52
C GLY A 376 7.71 5.82 8.73
N SER A 377 8.78 5.43 9.44
CA SER A 377 8.67 4.61 10.65
C SER A 377 7.90 5.33 11.76
N ILE A 378 8.18 6.62 12.00
CA ILE A 378 7.44 7.44 12.98
C ILE A 378 5.94 7.48 12.61
N GLY A 379 5.60 7.62 11.32
CA GLY A 379 4.22 7.51 10.84
C GLY A 379 3.55 6.20 11.21
N ILE A 380 4.26 5.07 11.11
CA ILE A 380 3.77 3.76 11.57
C ILE A 380 3.52 3.75 13.09
N VAL A 381 4.47 4.26 13.88
CA VAL A 381 4.33 4.33 15.35
C VAL A 381 3.08 5.09 15.75
N PHE A 382 2.80 6.21 15.08
CA PHE A 382 1.61 7.03 15.35
C PHE A 382 0.32 6.45 14.77
N THR A 383 0.39 5.60 13.75
CA THR A 383 -0.78 4.89 13.22
C THR A 383 -1.41 4.00 14.29
N ILE A 384 -0.60 3.38 15.15
CA ILE A 384 -1.03 2.46 16.22
C ILE A 384 -2.01 3.11 17.21
N PRO A 385 -1.65 4.21 17.91
CA PRO A 385 -2.57 4.88 18.82
C PRO A 385 -3.79 5.37 18.08
N VAL A 386 -3.63 6.05 16.94
CA VAL A 386 -4.75 6.66 16.22
C VAL A 386 -5.77 5.59 15.80
N THR A 387 -5.30 4.47 15.25
CA THR A 387 -6.16 3.33 14.86
C THR A 387 -6.86 2.72 16.08
N THR A 388 -6.14 2.52 17.18
CA THR A 388 -6.68 1.94 18.42
C THR A 388 -7.80 2.83 18.99
N PHE A 389 -7.53 4.13 19.11
CA PHE A 389 -8.52 5.10 19.55
C PHE A 389 -9.72 5.17 18.61
N ALA A 390 -9.49 5.24 17.29
CA ALA A 390 -10.56 5.28 16.29
C ALA A 390 -11.44 4.03 16.34
N THR A 391 -10.84 2.86 16.49
CA THR A 391 -11.55 1.58 16.58
C THR A 391 -12.47 1.55 17.81
N VAL A 392 -11.90 1.82 18.99
CA VAL A 392 -12.67 1.83 20.24
C VAL A 392 -13.79 2.89 20.18
N PHE A 393 -13.47 4.11 19.74
CA PHE A 393 -14.44 5.19 19.62
C PHE A 393 -15.62 4.81 18.71
N LEU A 394 -15.34 4.26 17.52
CA LEU A 394 -16.38 3.86 16.57
C LEU A 394 -17.27 2.74 17.12
N TYR A 395 -16.72 1.71 17.77
CA TYR A 395 -17.53 0.63 18.34
C TYR A 395 -18.40 1.10 19.52
N TYR A 396 -17.87 1.93 20.42
CA TYR A 396 -18.64 2.40 21.58
C TYR A 396 -19.74 3.41 21.23
N ILE A 397 -19.50 4.30 20.26
CA ILE A 397 -20.57 5.18 19.74
C ILE A 397 -21.68 4.35 19.11
N THR A 398 -21.31 3.33 18.34
CA THR A 398 -22.28 2.46 17.68
C THR A 398 -23.09 1.66 18.70
N ARG A 399 -22.46 1.16 19.77
CA ARG A 399 -23.13 0.50 20.90
C ARG A 399 -24.12 1.43 21.62
N LYS A 400 -23.71 2.67 21.95
CA LYS A 400 -24.58 3.67 22.60
C LYS A 400 -25.82 3.98 21.75
N ARG A 401 -25.65 4.20 20.45
CA ARG A 401 -26.76 4.43 19.50
C ARG A 401 -27.70 3.23 19.41
N ARG A 402 -27.17 2.00 19.43
CA ARG A 402 -27.99 0.77 19.38
C ARG A 402 -28.84 0.62 20.64
N ARG A 403 -28.25 0.82 21.83
CA ARG A 403 -28.99 0.82 23.11
C ARG A 403 -30.08 1.88 23.14
N HIS A 404 -29.80 3.11 22.69
CA HIS A 404 -30.80 4.17 22.64
C HIS A 404 -31.97 3.87 21.70
N ARG A 405 -31.70 3.26 20.53
CA ARG A 405 -32.75 2.84 19.59
C ARG A 405 -33.60 1.70 20.15
N LEU A 406 -32.97 0.71 20.77
CA LEU A 406 -33.67 -0.40 21.41
C LEU A 406 -34.52 0.10 22.58
N ALA A 407 -33.99 0.99 23.43
CA ALA A 407 -34.76 1.63 24.50
C ALA A 407 -35.95 2.44 23.97
N LYS A 408 -35.77 3.18 22.86
CA LYS A 408 -36.86 3.93 22.22
C LYS A 408 -37.92 3.00 21.59
N MET A 409 -37.51 1.85 21.06
CA MET A 409 -38.42 0.83 20.54
C MET A 409 -39.17 0.10 21.66
N ALA A 410 -38.50 -0.21 22.77
CA ALA A 410 -39.12 -0.81 23.96
C ALA A 410 -40.13 0.14 24.61
N ALA A 411 -39.77 1.41 24.83
CA ALA A 411 -40.69 2.43 25.36
C ALA A 411 -41.89 2.67 24.43
N SER A 412 -41.71 2.54 23.11
CA SER A 412 -42.83 2.63 22.16
C SER A 412 -43.73 1.39 22.20
N ALA A 413 -43.19 0.20 22.49
CA ALA A 413 -43.97 -1.04 22.58
C ALA A 413 -44.77 -1.11 23.90
N GLU A 414 -44.18 -0.65 25.00
CA GLU A 414 -44.82 -0.59 26.31
C GLU A 414 -46.03 0.36 26.33
N ASN A 415 -45.94 1.49 25.62
CA ASN A 415 -47.05 2.44 25.46
C ASN A 415 -48.18 1.97 24.52
N THR A 416 -48.08 0.74 23.97
CA THR A 416 -49.06 0.15 23.03
C THR A 416 -49.74 -1.10 23.62
N LEU A 417 -49.35 -1.56 24.81
CA LEU A 417 -50.06 -2.64 25.51
C LEU A 417 -51.32 -2.06 26.21
N PRO A 418 -52.53 -2.57 25.92
CA PRO A 418 -53.74 -2.09 26.60
C PRO A 418 -53.65 -2.40 28.10
N ASN A 419 -54.01 -1.42 28.91
CA ASN A 419 -54.07 -1.50 30.35
C ASN A 419 -55.13 -2.53 30.78
N ILE A 420 -54.72 -3.78 31.04
CA ILE A 420 -55.59 -4.78 31.66
C ILE A 420 -55.48 -4.60 33.17
N SER A 421 -56.09 -3.53 33.68
CA SER A 421 -56.36 -3.37 35.11
C SER A 421 -57.80 -2.91 35.28
N GLU A 422 -58.73 -3.85 35.15
CA GLU A 422 -60.08 -3.75 35.71
C GLU A 422 -60.60 -5.18 35.91
N GLU A 423 -60.48 -5.63 37.16
CA GLU A 423 -61.14 -6.81 37.70
C GLU A 423 -62.59 -6.42 38.06
N PRO A 424 -63.64 -7.10 37.58
CA PRO A 424 -64.97 -6.91 38.12
C PRO A 424 -65.25 -7.92 39.26
N ALA A 425 -65.83 -7.38 40.33
CA ALA A 425 -66.22 -8.04 41.58
C ALA A 425 -67.34 -9.11 41.39
N PRO A 426 -67.61 -9.96 42.40
CA PRO A 426 -68.11 -11.33 42.23
C PRO A 426 -69.63 -11.42 42.07
N THR A 427 -70.08 -12.45 41.35
CA THR A 427 -71.49 -12.88 41.32
C THR A 427 -71.62 -14.18 42.12
N GLU A 428 -72.37 -14.15 43.22
CA GLU A 428 -72.83 -15.33 43.95
C GLU A 428 -73.85 -16.11 43.11
N ILE A 429 -73.78 -17.45 43.14
CA ILE A 429 -74.90 -18.38 43.43
C ILE A 429 -74.38 -19.83 43.52
N GLN A 430 -74.63 -20.41 44.71
CA GLN A 430 -74.94 -21.80 45.09
C GLN A 430 -73.94 -22.96 44.85
N THR A 431 -73.38 -23.39 45.98
CA THR A 431 -73.31 -24.77 46.53
C THR A 431 -73.65 -25.95 45.62
N ASP A 432 -72.69 -26.84 45.44
CA ASP A 432 -72.80 -28.25 45.87
C ASP A 432 -71.40 -28.91 45.92
N THR A 433 -71.01 -29.38 47.11
CA THR A 433 -70.02 -30.45 47.32
C THR A 433 -70.69 -31.80 46.97
N PRO A 434 -69.99 -32.91 46.63
CA PRO A 434 -68.69 -33.32 47.19
C PRO A 434 -67.71 -34.00 46.22
N SER A 435 -66.43 -34.07 46.63
CA SER A 435 -65.72 -35.34 46.91
C SER A 435 -64.21 -35.20 46.77
N GLU A 436 -63.54 -35.69 47.81
CA GLU A 436 -62.12 -35.98 47.90
C GLU A 436 -61.62 -36.84 46.73
N THR A 437 -60.43 -36.56 46.20
CA THR A 437 -59.40 -37.61 46.11
C THR A 437 -58.01 -37.00 46.17
N THR A 438 -57.34 -37.30 47.26
CA THR A 438 -55.89 -37.34 47.51
C THR A 438 -55.10 -37.92 46.33
N THR A 439 -54.01 -37.27 45.92
CA THR A 439 -52.66 -37.89 45.82
C THR A 439 -51.59 -36.88 45.34
N LYS A 440 -50.56 -36.72 46.16
CA LYS A 440 -49.16 -36.37 45.82
C LYS A 440 -48.32 -37.56 46.36
N PRO A 441 -47.03 -37.69 46.05
CA PRO A 441 -46.28 -37.36 44.83
C PRO A 441 -45.43 -38.56 44.35
N GLU A 442 -44.96 -38.58 43.11
CA GLU A 442 -43.80 -39.41 42.74
C GLU A 442 -42.66 -38.55 42.21
N ALA A 443 -41.52 -38.73 42.88
CA ALA A 443 -40.24 -38.13 42.59
C ALA A 443 -39.53 -38.92 41.49
N GLN A 444 -38.96 -38.22 40.51
CA GLN A 444 -37.92 -38.77 39.64
C GLN A 444 -36.72 -37.81 39.64
N THR A 445 -35.82 -38.13 40.57
CA THR A 445 -34.36 -38.25 40.41
C THR A 445 -33.68 -37.49 39.27
N ALA A 446 -32.87 -36.51 39.69
CA ALA A 446 -31.80 -35.90 38.92
C ALA A 446 -30.64 -36.89 38.68
N SER A 447 -29.97 -36.76 37.53
CA SER A 447 -28.68 -37.40 37.21
C SER A 447 -27.70 -36.34 36.64
N PRO A 448 -26.38 -36.43 36.89
CA PRO A 448 -25.52 -35.26 37.11
C PRO A 448 -24.65 -34.84 35.90
N ALA A 449 -24.08 -33.63 36.03
CA ALA A 449 -23.11 -33.03 35.14
C ALA A 449 -21.76 -33.79 35.07
N PRO A 450 -21.02 -33.74 33.95
CA PRO A 450 -19.75 -34.45 33.82
C PRO A 450 -18.58 -33.71 34.50
N GLN A 451 -17.85 -34.42 35.35
CA GLN A 451 -16.59 -34.00 35.96
C GLN A 451 -15.45 -34.00 34.93
N ARG A 452 -14.68 -32.91 34.87
CA ARG A 452 -13.47 -32.76 34.05
C ARG A 452 -12.26 -33.26 34.84
N ILE A 453 -11.68 -34.38 34.41
CA ILE A 453 -10.48 -35.00 34.99
C ILE A 453 -9.27 -34.12 34.67
N LEU A 454 -8.58 -33.64 35.72
CA LEU A 454 -7.24 -33.05 35.65
C LEU A 454 -6.22 -34.20 35.47
N ARG A 455 -5.47 -34.22 34.36
CA ARG A 455 -4.28 -35.07 34.20
C ARG A 455 -3.03 -34.30 34.64
N SER A 456 -2.14 -35.00 35.34
CA SER A 456 -0.82 -34.53 35.78
C SER A 456 0.16 -34.39 34.59
N PRO A 457 1.25 -33.61 34.72
CA PRO A 457 2.11 -33.21 33.59
C PRO A 457 3.03 -34.30 33.01
N ASP A 458 3.03 -35.53 33.53
CA ASP A 458 4.08 -36.52 33.23
C ASP A 458 3.71 -37.58 32.18
N GLU A 459 2.53 -37.50 31.56
CA GLU A 459 2.04 -38.51 30.60
C GLU A 459 1.99 -38.04 29.13
N VAL A 460 2.92 -37.18 28.70
CA VAL A 460 3.02 -36.77 27.29
C VAL A 460 4.35 -37.23 26.68
N PRO A 461 4.37 -38.18 25.71
CA PRO A 461 5.59 -38.76 25.14
C PRO A 461 6.47 -37.78 24.34
N PHE A 462 6.05 -36.53 24.18
CA PHE A 462 6.64 -35.56 23.25
C PHE A 462 7.79 -34.75 23.88
N LEU A 463 7.93 -34.71 25.21
CA LEU A 463 8.95 -33.90 25.90
C LEU A 463 10.29 -34.61 26.12
N ARG A 464 10.41 -35.90 25.78
CA ARG A 464 11.66 -36.66 25.96
C ARG A 464 12.74 -36.36 24.91
N ASN A 465 12.36 -35.78 23.77
CA ASN A 465 13.29 -35.55 22.65
C ASN A 465 13.94 -34.15 22.67
N ALA A 466 13.41 -33.19 23.45
CA ALA A 466 13.99 -31.84 23.51
C ALA A 466 15.20 -31.75 24.45
N ALA A 467 15.24 -32.56 25.52
CA ALA A 467 16.36 -32.55 26.48
C ALA A 467 17.61 -33.34 26.03
N ALA A 468 17.53 -34.08 24.92
CA ALA A 468 18.65 -34.85 24.37
C ALA A 468 19.49 -34.06 23.35
N GLN A 469 18.93 -33.01 22.72
CA GLN A 469 19.63 -32.24 21.69
C GLN A 469 20.43 -31.04 22.22
N GLU A 470 20.25 -30.64 23.48
CA GLU A 470 20.92 -29.47 24.05
C GLU A 470 22.30 -29.77 24.68
N LYS A 471 22.75 -31.04 24.64
CA LYS A 471 24.06 -31.46 25.18
C LYS A 471 25.18 -31.61 24.15
N GLU A 472 24.94 -31.38 22.86
CA GLU A 472 25.91 -31.74 21.81
C GLU A 472 26.60 -30.57 21.09
N ASN A 473 26.34 -29.30 21.45
CA ASN A 473 27.03 -28.17 20.83
C ASN A 473 27.74 -27.26 21.86
N THR A 474 28.93 -27.70 22.26
CA THR A 474 29.96 -26.81 22.82
C THR A 474 31.22 -26.98 21.96
N PRO A 475 31.75 -25.94 21.28
CA PRO A 475 33.03 -26.07 20.60
C PRO A 475 34.18 -25.88 21.60
N GLN A 476 35.05 -26.88 21.69
CA GLN A 476 36.41 -26.75 22.20
C GLN A 476 37.32 -26.16 21.12
N LYS A 477 38.15 -25.20 21.55
CA LYS A 477 39.30 -24.54 20.89
C LYS A 477 39.02 -23.47 19.84
#